data_AF-A0A382XJQ5-F1
#
_entry.id   AF-A0A382XJQ5-F1
#
_cell.length_a   1.000
_cell.length_b   1.000
_cell.length_c   1.000
_cell.angle_alpha   90.00
_cell.angle_beta   90.00
_cell.angle_gamma   90.00
#
_symmetry.space_group_name_H-M   'P 1'
#
loop_
_entity.id
_entity.type
_entity.pdbx_description
1 polymer ?
#
loop_
_entity_poly.entity_id
_entity_poly.type
_entity_poly.pdbx_seq_one_letter_code
_entity_poly.pdbx_strand_id
1 'polypeptide(L)'
;MKHQFKIIVVFVCILLCNPFAYSAEENNLSKAIDSLFDNREGRPGCAVGVINNGQYIHKRGYGLANLEHNISIDENSIFRIGSISKQFTAM
;
A
#
# COMPACT_ATOMS: atom_id res chain seq x y z
N MET A 1 -43.86 -5.97 -24.49
CA MET A 1 -43.12 -4.75 -24.11
C MET A 1 -42.55 -4.78 -22.68
N LYS A 2 -43.29 -5.24 -21.66
CA LYS A 2 -42.82 -5.29 -20.26
C LYS A 2 -41.64 -6.27 -20.00
N HIS A 3 -41.53 -7.34 -20.79
CA HIS A 3 -40.47 -8.35 -20.63
C HIS A 3 -39.10 -7.90 -21.15
N GLN A 4 -39.09 -7.10 -22.24
CA GLN A 4 -37.88 -6.52 -22.82
C GLN A 4 -37.29 -5.44 -21.92
N PHE A 5 -38.15 -4.69 -21.21
CA PHE A 5 -37.72 -3.68 -20.24
C PHE A 5 -37.02 -4.32 -19.02
N LYS A 6 -37.49 -5.47 -18.53
CA LYS A 6 -36.83 -6.21 -17.45
C LYS A 6 -35.44 -6.73 -17.85
N ILE A 7 -35.28 -7.22 -19.08
CA ILE A 7 -33.99 -7.72 -19.59
C ILE A 7 -32.97 -6.59 -19.70
N ILE A 8 -33.38 -5.42 -20.20
CA ILE A 8 -32.52 -4.24 -20.31
C ILE A 8 -32.08 -3.74 -18.92
N VAL A 9 -32.98 -3.72 -17.94
CA VAL A 9 -32.63 -3.32 -16.56
C VAL A 9 -31.62 -4.28 -15.94
N VAL A 10 -31.77 -5.60 -16.13
CA VAL A 10 -30.81 -6.60 -15.63
C VAL A 10 -29.44 -6.44 -16.30
N PHE A 11 -29.40 -6.19 -17.62
CA PHE A 11 -28.15 -6.01 -18.36
C PHE A 11 -27.41 -4.73 -17.95
N VAL A 12 -28.14 -3.63 -17.72
CA VAL A 12 -27.59 -2.36 -17.20
C VAL A 12 -27.08 -2.52 -15.76
N CYS A 13 -27.80 -3.27 -14.91
CA CYS A 13 -27.33 -3.58 -13.56
C CYS A 13 -26.05 -4.42 -13.54
N ILE A 14 -25.87 -5.36 -14.48
CA ILE A 14 -24.64 -6.16 -14.59
C ILE A 14 -23.47 -5.30 -15.08
N LEU A 15 -23.70 -4.36 -16.01
CA LEU A 15 -22.69 -3.43 -16.51
C LEU A 15 -22.23 -2.40 -15.46
N LEU A 16 -23.12 -1.96 -14.58
CA LEU A 16 -22.82 -1.01 -13.49
C LEU A 16 -22.21 -1.68 -12.25
N CYS A 17 -22.21 -3.01 -12.16
CA CYS A 17 -21.71 -3.77 -11.00
C CYS A 17 -20.25 -4.25 -11.14
N ASN A 18 -19.44 -3.60 -11.99
CA ASN A 18 -18.00 -3.85 -12.04
C ASN A 18 -17.18 -2.74 -11.34
N PRO A 19 -17.10 -2.73 -9.99
CA PRO A 19 -16.04 -2.00 -9.31
C PRO A 19 -15.12 -2.93 -8.50
N PHE A 20 -14.85 -4.18 -8.92
CA PHE A 20 -14.15 -5.13 -8.04
C PHE A 20 -13.16 -6.12 -8.71
N ALA A 21 -12.57 -5.78 -9.85
CA ALA A 21 -11.49 -6.60 -10.44
C ALA A 21 -10.08 -6.01 -10.22
N TYR A 22 -9.94 -4.85 -9.56
CA TYR A 22 -8.66 -4.14 -9.48
C TYR A 22 -7.82 -4.44 -8.21
N SER A 23 -8.36 -5.14 -7.21
CA SER A 23 -7.70 -5.29 -5.90
C SER A 23 -6.85 -6.56 -5.72
N ALA A 24 -6.82 -7.46 -6.70
CA ALA A 24 -6.17 -8.77 -6.54
C ALA A 24 -4.65 -8.74 -6.75
N GLU A 25 -4.13 -7.83 -7.60
CA GLU A 25 -2.69 -7.73 -7.90
C GLU A 25 -1.92 -6.97 -6.81
N GLU A 26 -2.47 -5.86 -6.33
CA GLU A 26 -1.91 -5.02 -5.27
C GLU A 26 -1.63 -5.82 -3.98
N ASN A 27 -2.51 -6.75 -3.64
CA ASN A 27 -2.38 -7.62 -2.47
C ASN A 27 -1.14 -8.53 -2.56
N ASN A 28 -0.80 -9.03 -3.75
CA ASN A 28 0.35 -9.92 -3.95
C ASN A 28 1.68 -9.18 -3.82
N LEU A 29 1.78 -7.96 -4.36
CA LEU A 29 2.98 -7.15 -4.22
C LEU A 29 3.24 -6.78 -2.75
N SER A 30 2.22 -6.28 -2.04
CA SER A 30 2.38 -5.91 -0.64
C SER A 30 2.86 -7.09 0.20
N LYS A 31 2.27 -8.29 0.01
CA LYS A 31 2.70 -9.52 0.69
C LYS A 31 4.13 -9.91 0.36
N ALA A 32 4.53 -9.77 -0.91
CA ALA A 32 5.91 -10.05 -1.31
C ALA A 32 6.88 -9.09 -0.61
N ILE A 33 6.55 -7.81 -0.50
CA ILE A 33 7.35 -6.83 0.23
C ILE A 33 7.39 -7.17 1.72
N ASP A 34 6.25 -7.48 2.34
CA ASP A 34 6.18 -7.88 3.75
C ASP A 34 7.13 -9.04 4.05
N SER A 35 7.17 -10.06 3.18
CA SER A 35 8.02 -11.24 3.35
C SER A 35 9.54 -10.94 3.35
N LEU A 36 9.96 -9.83 2.75
CA LEU A 36 11.37 -9.41 2.78
C LEU A 36 11.81 -8.94 4.17
N PHE A 37 10.85 -8.62 5.05
CA PHE A 37 11.09 -8.01 6.35
C PHE A 37 10.54 -8.84 7.53
N ASP A 38 10.12 -10.09 7.32
CA ASP A 38 9.59 -10.98 8.36
C ASP A 38 10.55 -11.19 9.55
N ASN A 39 11.86 -11.04 9.33
CA ASN A 39 12.89 -11.28 10.35
C ASN A 39 13.26 -10.04 11.19
N ARG A 40 12.38 -9.03 11.26
CA ARG A 40 12.64 -7.73 11.90
C ARG A 40 12.06 -7.58 13.31
N GLU A 41 11.35 -8.58 13.81
CA GLU A 41 10.85 -8.58 15.19
C GLU A 41 12.00 -8.37 16.20
N GLY A 42 11.86 -7.37 17.08
CA GLY A 42 12.87 -7.03 18.08
C GLY A 42 14.18 -6.45 17.54
N ARG A 43 14.26 -6.11 16.24
CA ARG A 43 15.48 -5.63 15.58
C ARG A 43 15.27 -4.24 14.99
N PRO A 44 16.35 -3.49 14.71
CA PRO A 44 16.23 -2.26 13.92
C PRO A 44 15.62 -2.57 12.55
N GLY A 45 14.85 -1.63 12.02
CA GLY A 45 14.23 -1.81 10.71
C GLY A 45 14.05 -0.52 9.93
N CYS A 46 12.97 -0.45 9.16
CA CYS A 46 12.73 0.62 8.19
C CYS A 46 11.24 0.79 7.90
N ALA A 47 10.88 1.93 7.32
CA ALA A 47 9.57 2.13 6.71
C ALA A 47 9.69 2.08 5.18
N VAL A 48 8.74 1.41 4.53
CA VAL A 48 8.70 1.23 3.08
C VAL A 48 7.35 1.70 2.54
N GLY A 49 7.41 2.51 1.48
CA GLY A 49 6.25 2.97 0.74
C GLY A 49 6.45 2.78 -0.76
N VAL A 50 5.42 2.30 -1.45
CA VAL A 50 5.39 2.17 -2.92
C VAL A 50 4.17 2.93 -3.44
N ILE A 51 4.41 3.84 -4.39
CA ILE A 51 3.37 4.66 -5.00
C ILE A 51 3.23 4.27 -6.47
N ASN A 52 2.01 4.01 -6.90
CA ASN A 52 1.64 3.80 -8.29
C ASN A 52 0.45 4.70 -8.64
N ASN A 53 0.51 5.40 -9.77
CA ASN A 53 -0.53 6.34 -10.20
C ASN A 53 -0.95 7.36 -9.11
N GLY A 54 0.02 7.86 -8.34
CA GLY A 54 -0.21 8.85 -7.29
C GLY A 54 -0.85 8.30 -6.01
N GLN A 55 -1.08 6.98 -5.92
CA GLN A 55 -1.65 6.32 -4.74
C GLN A 55 -0.64 5.35 -4.13
N TYR A 56 -0.65 5.23 -2.80
CA TYR A 56 0.12 4.19 -2.12
C TYR A 56 -0.50 2.82 -2.42
N ILE A 57 0.31 1.93 -2.96
CA ILE A 57 -0.02 0.49 -3.13
C ILE A 57 0.67 -0.39 -2.07
N HIS A 58 1.58 0.21 -1.30
CA HIS A 58 2.19 -0.36 -0.11
C HIS A 58 2.68 0.78 0.80
N LYS A 59 2.47 0.68 2.11
CA LYS A 59 2.90 1.68 3.10
C LYS A 59 2.97 1.00 4.47
N ARG A 60 4.16 0.57 4.91
CA ARG A 60 4.36 -0.20 6.15
C ARG A 60 5.66 0.16 6.86
N GLY A 61 5.67 -0.06 8.18
CA GLY A 61 6.86 -0.05 9.02
C GLY A 61 7.27 -1.46 9.44
N TYR A 62 8.57 -1.70 9.56
CA TYR A 62 9.15 -2.98 9.97
C TYR A 62 10.20 -2.77 11.06
N GLY A 63 10.18 -3.61 12.09
CA GLY A 63 11.13 -3.57 13.21
C GLY A 63 10.94 -2.40 14.16
N LEU A 64 11.99 -2.07 14.91
CA LEU A 64 11.99 -1.08 15.98
C LEU A 64 12.75 0.19 15.59
N ALA A 65 12.18 1.34 15.96
CA ALA A 65 12.77 2.67 15.89
C ALA A 65 13.72 2.92 17.06
N ASN A 66 13.43 2.28 18.20
CA ASN A 66 14.25 2.32 19.40
C ASN A 66 14.22 0.95 20.10
N LEU A 67 15.40 0.37 20.33
CA LEU A 67 15.54 -0.98 20.88
C LEU A 67 15.29 -0.99 22.39
N GLU A 68 15.85 -0.02 23.10
CA GLU A 68 15.79 0.08 24.56
C GLU A 68 14.35 0.26 25.05
N HIS A 69 13.53 0.98 24.29
CA HIS A 69 12.15 1.30 24.61
C HIS A 69 11.13 0.44 23.82
N ASN A 70 11.60 -0.50 23.00
CA ASN A 70 10.75 -1.33 22.13
C ASN A 70 9.72 -0.51 21.32
N ILE A 71 10.15 0.62 20.77
CA ILE A 71 9.27 1.48 19.95
C ILE A 71 9.29 0.95 18.53
N SER A 72 8.14 0.49 18.03
CA SER A 72 8.00 0.02 16.64
C SER A 72 8.11 1.15 15.63
N ILE A 73 8.62 0.83 14.45
CA ILE A 73 8.52 1.71 13.27
C ILE A 73 7.12 1.58 12.70
N ASP A 74 6.49 2.72 12.42
CA ASP A 74 5.27 2.85 11.62
C ASP A 74 5.54 3.67 10.35
N GLU A 75 4.52 3.86 9.53
CA GLU A 75 4.63 4.64 8.29
C GLU A 75 4.82 6.15 8.49
N ASN A 76 4.73 6.65 9.72
CA ASN A 76 4.90 8.07 10.07
C ASN A 76 6.21 8.34 10.82
N SER A 77 6.98 7.30 11.10
CA SER A 77 8.26 7.36 11.80
C SER A 77 9.26 8.22 11.01
N ILE A 78 9.95 9.11 11.72
CA ILE A 78 10.86 10.09 11.10
C ILE A 78 12.26 9.50 10.97
N PHE A 79 12.84 9.60 9.76
CA PHE A 79 14.20 9.16 9.47
C PHE A 79 15.05 10.32 8.96
N ARG A 80 16.36 10.29 9.29
CA ARG A 80 17.34 11.18 8.65
C ARG A 80 17.67 10.64 7.26
N ILE A 81 17.27 11.36 6.21
CA ILE A 81 17.39 10.90 4.82
C ILE A 81 18.78 11.11 4.18
N GLY A 82 19.74 11.72 4.89
CA GLY A 82 21.11 11.89 4.43
C GLY A 82 21.21 12.59 3.07
N SER A 83 22.03 12.06 2.15
CA SER A 83 22.26 12.66 0.82
C SER A 83 21.01 12.75 -0.07
N ILE A 84 19.92 12.06 0.24
CA ILE A 84 18.64 12.24 -0.47
C ILE A 84 18.13 13.70 -0.33
N SER A 85 18.48 14.38 0.76
CA SER A 85 18.20 15.82 0.96
C SER A 85 18.74 16.74 -0.15
N LYS A 86 19.77 16.30 -0.90
CA LYS A 86 20.36 17.10 -1.99
C LYS A 86 19.36 17.40 -3.10
N GLN A 87 18.43 16.49 -3.38
CA GLN A 87 17.38 16.72 -4.39
C GLN A 87 16.52 17.94 -4.03
N PHE A 88 16.24 18.15 -2.74
CA PHE A 88 15.48 19.28 -2.25
C PHE A 88 16.30 20.57 -2.18
N THR A 89 17.60 20.47 -1.91
CA THR A 89 18.49 21.64 -1.89
C THR A 89 18.69 22.24 -3.28
N ALA A 90 18.68 21.39 -4.32
CA ALA A 90 18.91 21.80 -5.71
C ALA A 90 17.64 22.26 -6.45
N MET A 91 16.46 22.10 -5.85
CA MET A 91 15.17 22.49 -6.44
C MET A 91 15.00 24.01 -6.50
#